data_AF-A0A8J9ZPR7-F1
#
_entry.id   AF-A0A8J9ZPR7-F1
#
_cell.length_a   1.000
_cell.length_b   1.000
_cell.length_c   1.000
_cell.angle_alpha   90.00
_cell.angle_beta   90.00
_cell.angle_gamma   90.00
#
_symmetry.space_group_name_H-M   'P 1'
#
loop_
_entity.id
_entity.type
_entity.pdbx_description
1 polymer ?
#
loop_
_entity_poly.entity_id
_entity_poly.type
_entity_poly.pdbx_seq_one_letter_code
_entity_poly.pdbx_strand_id
1 'polypeptide(L)'
;MLMWYPEIKQFCPHAPIILTGCQADLRYADLDLYNKHKGPFARKVKPSDIMMPDEGRNVAKELGIPYYETSVVDSYGVRDLFHNVTRAALLARRSFLFWKSNLKKVQKPLLQLPFLPPPPALPIITVPSNTHVEELRDFFHNPICSDVTFLAQGVRIPTNKVFLVAASPFFKDLFMMDLSQDLTNQKDPSTTRLDNDPSVENGSSRTSNLNVTKSQLLGQGDANGNGTTDFHGFPSHILEHSVVHSIHLANGSDPFLESERPTLHTFVTLNPNVLPKVFQHCLEFLYTGHLEEKGLPLADILHLAKELQIVVLVEMIRNRLNEEEFMNPEVSFRFHKRRNSGLKDLLSKGLLSDVLFRVDDGTVPAHKSLLMAHSDVMSAMFGGNFLESSINEVPLPGTTRACLQALLEYLYTGQLSLPANRDCIGLIELANRICLPRLVALTEHHIVLELTRARENNQDIHLEVLMLLEPAQLHNASQLSAWCLSHITTNYKHICRRYSKELHTLTPETQQYVAKHRWPPIWYLKERDYYEKTQRERERAEEKKAALQKVKRVKKWCF
;
A
#
# COMPACT_ATOMS: atom_id res chain seq x y z
N MET A 1 -7.21 -31.79 -39.27
CA MET A 1 -6.76 -33.21 -39.34
C MET A 1 -7.71 -34.10 -40.15
N LEU A 2 -9.03 -33.82 -40.16
CA LEU A 2 -10.01 -34.50 -41.02
C LEU A 2 -9.68 -34.41 -42.53
N MET A 3 -8.92 -33.40 -42.96
CA MET A 3 -8.50 -33.21 -44.37
C MET A 3 -7.31 -34.07 -44.83
N TRP A 4 -6.59 -34.76 -43.94
CA TRP A 4 -5.39 -35.54 -44.34
C TRP A 4 -5.51 -37.02 -43.97
N TYR A 5 -6.43 -37.36 -43.08
CA TYR A 5 -6.59 -38.74 -42.62
C TYR A 5 -7.02 -39.69 -43.77
N PRO A 6 -8.01 -39.36 -44.62
CA PRO A 6 -8.38 -40.18 -45.78
C PRO A 6 -7.20 -40.40 -46.74
N GLU A 7 -6.43 -39.36 -47.03
CA GLU A 7 -5.29 -39.36 -47.95
C GLU A 7 -4.16 -40.23 -47.40
N ILE A 8 -3.81 -40.09 -46.12
CA ILE A 8 -2.80 -40.94 -45.47
C ILE A 8 -3.24 -42.40 -45.52
N LYS A 9 -4.53 -42.69 -45.29
CA LYS A 9 -5.05 -44.07 -45.38
C LYS A 9 -5.02 -44.61 -46.81
N GLN A 10 -5.21 -43.76 -47.81
CA GLN A 10 -5.13 -44.14 -49.22
C GLN A 10 -3.69 -44.45 -49.66
N PHE A 11 -2.74 -43.56 -49.38
CA PHE A 11 -1.35 -43.69 -49.83
C PHE A 11 -0.48 -44.54 -48.91
N CYS A 12 -0.82 -44.65 -47.63
CA CYS A 12 -0.06 -45.36 -46.60
C CYS A 12 -0.99 -46.20 -45.70
N PRO A 13 -1.72 -47.20 -46.23
CA PRO A 13 -2.79 -47.91 -45.51
C PRO A 13 -2.32 -48.63 -44.24
N HIS A 14 -1.04 -48.98 -44.18
CA HIS A 14 -0.42 -49.74 -43.09
C HIS A 14 0.38 -48.89 -42.10
N ALA A 15 0.52 -47.59 -42.35
CA ALA A 15 1.19 -46.70 -41.43
C ALA A 15 0.32 -46.51 -40.17
N PRO A 16 0.86 -46.73 -38.96
CA PRO A 16 0.13 -46.42 -37.73
C PRO A 16 -0.01 -44.90 -37.60
N ILE A 17 -1.24 -44.45 -37.35
CA ILE A 17 -1.57 -43.03 -37.17
C ILE A 17 -1.88 -42.79 -35.70
N ILE A 18 -1.40 -41.67 -35.16
CA ILE A 18 -1.67 -41.19 -33.81
C ILE A 18 -2.12 -39.73 -33.93
N LEU A 19 -3.18 -39.37 -33.21
CA LEU A 19 -3.61 -37.98 -33.08
C LEU A 19 -2.90 -37.33 -31.89
N THR A 20 -2.34 -36.14 -32.13
CA THR A 20 -1.65 -35.36 -31.10
C THR A 20 -2.27 -33.98 -30.99
N GLY A 21 -2.73 -33.64 -29.79
CA GLY A 21 -3.03 -32.25 -29.41
C GLY A 21 -1.75 -31.55 -28.97
N CYS A 22 -1.40 -30.43 -29.60
CA CYS A 22 -0.21 -29.66 -29.27
C CYS A 22 -0.59 -28.42 -28.46
N GLN A 23 0.39 -27.82 -27.77
CA GLN A 23 0.23 -26.57 -27.01
C GLN A 23 -0.81 -26.68 -25.89
N ALA A 24 -0.81 -27.80 -25.16
CA ALA A 24 -1.73 -28.04 -24.05
C ALA A 24 -1.66 -26.97 -22.94
N ASP A 25 -0.53 -26.27 -22.84
CA ASP A 25 -0.27 -25.14 -21.93
C ASP A 25 -1.24 -23.97 -22.12
N LEU A 26 -1.74 -23.74 -23.34
CA LEU A 26 -2.64 -22.63 -23.63
C LEU A 26 -3.94 -22.67 -22.82
N ARG A 27 -4.35 -23.85 -22.30
CA ARG A 27 -5.55 -24.01 -21.46
C ARG A 27 -5.49 -23.28 -20.12
N TYR A 28 -4.30 -22.93 -19.63
CA TYR A 28 -4.11 -22.22 -18.37
C TYR A 28 -3.09 -21.08 -18.46
N ALA A 29 -2.59 -20.79 -19.66
CA ALA A 29 -1.72 -19.66 -19.89
C ALA A 29 -2.48 -18.33 -19.77
N ASP A 30 -1.76 -17.28 -19.38
CA ASP A 30 -2.22 -15.90 -19.55
C ASP A 30 -2.23 -15.55 -21.05
N LEU A 31 -3.42 -15.54 -21.64
CA LEU A 31 -3.59 -15.27 -23.07
C LEU A 31 -3.27 -13.83 -23.44
N ASP A 32 -3.40 -12.88 -22.52
CA ASP A 32 -3.07 -11.48 -22.80
C ASP A 32 -1.56 -11.30 -22.88
N LEU A 33 -0.83 -11.88 -21.93
CA LEU A 33 0.63 -11.94 -21.97
C LEU A 33 1.13 -12.71 -23.20
N TYR A 34 0.54 -13.86 -23.48
CA TYR A 34 0.88 -14.67 -24.66
C TYR A 34 0.65 -13.91 -25.97
N ASN A 35 -0.50 -13.24 -26.11
CA ASN A 35 -0.83 -12.45 -27.29
C ASN A 35 -0.01 -11.15 -27.39
N LYS A 36 0.47 -10.59 -26.27
CA LYS A 36 1.37 -9.43 -26.28
C LYS A 36 2.77 -9.79 -26.80
N HIS A 37 3.25 -10.99 -26.52
CA HIS A 37 4.49 -11.52 -27.08
C HIS A 37 4.36 -11.94 -28.54
N LYS A 38 3.14 -12.12 -29.04
CA LYS A 38 2.91 -12.25 -30.48
C LYS A 38 3.11 -10.90 -31.15
N GLY A 39 3.85 -10.90 -32.26
CA GLY A 39 4.07 -9.69 -33.05
C GLY A 39 2.74 -9.03 -33.47
N PRO A 40 2.74 -7.71 -33.75
CA PRO A 40 1.51 -6.92 -33.95
C PRO A 40 0.61 -7.41 -35.10
N PHE A 41 1.15 -8.19 -36.03
CA PHE A 41 0.44 -8.72 -37.20
C PHE A 41 -0.06 -10.16 -37.03
N ALA A 42 0.23 -10.82 -35.90
CA ALA A 42 -0.21 -12.18 -35.66
C ALA A 42 -1.65 -12.22 -35.13
N ARG A 43 -2.45 -13.19 -35.61
CA ARG A 43 -3.79 -13.44 -35.07
C ARG A 43 -3.70 -13.74 -33.56
N LYS A 44 -4.43 -12.94 -32.77
CA LYS A 44 -4.61 -13.17 -31.34
C LYS A 44 -5.38 -14.47 -31.12
N VAL A 45 -4.88 -15.30 -30.21
CA VAL A 45 -5.55 -16.52 -29.76
C VAL A 45 -6.63 -16.14 -28.77
N LYS A 46 -7.85 -16.61 -29.03
CA LYS A 46 -9.00 -16.40 -28.16
C LYS A 46 -9.27 -17.67 -27.34
N PRO A 47 -9.97 -17.57 -26.20
CA PRO A 47 -10.40 -18.75 -25.44
C PRO A 47 -11.19 -19.76 -26.28
N SER A 48 -11.96 -19.29 -27.28
CA SER A 48 -12.71 -20.14 -28.21
C SER A 48 -11.84 -20.93 -29.20
N ASP A 49 -10.56 -20.55 -29.37
CA ASP A 49 -9.61 -21.26 -30.22
C ASP A 49 -8.93 -22.43 -29.48
N ILE A 50 -9.13 -22.54 -28.15
CA ILE A 50 -8.49 -23.56 -27.31
C ILE A 50 -9.38 -24.80 -27.25
N MET A 51 -8.83 -25.92 -27.72
CA MET A 51 -9.51 -27.20 -27.65
C MET A 51 -9.35 -27.88 -26.29
N MET A 52 -10.44 -28.47 -25.81
CA MET A 52 -10.44 -29.29 -24.60
C MET A 52 -10.07 -30.74 -24.90
N PRO A 53 -9.48 -31.48 -23.95
CA PRO A 53 -8.98 -32.83 -24.23
C PRO A 53 -10.05 -33.84 -24.66
N ASP A 54 -11.29 -33.66 -24.21
CA ASP A 54 -12.43 -34.49 -24.58
C ASP A 54 -12.81 -34.34 -26.05
N GLU A 55 -12.73 -33.12 -26.59
CA GLU A 55 -12.94 -32.85 -28.02
C GLU A 55 -11.91 -33.58 -28.87
N GLY A 56 -10.61 -33.46 -28.52
CA GLY A 56 -9.53 -34.17 -29.21
C GLY A 56 -9.68 -35.68 -29.13
N ARG A 57 -10.10 -36.21 -27.98
CA ARG A 57 -10.39 -37.64 -27.83
C ARG A 57 -11.57 -38.12 -28.63
N ASN A 58 -12.64 -37.33 -28.74
CA ASN A 58 -13.82 -37.72 -29.52
C ASN A 58 -13.44 -37.92 -30.99
N VAL A 59 -12.65 -37.00 -31.55
CA VAL A 59 -12.10 -37.14 -32.91
C VAL A 59 -11.23 -38.41 -33.03
N ALA A 60 -10.35 -38.66 -32.06
CA ALA A 60 -9.52 -39.88 -32.07
C ALA A 60 -10.36 -41.16 -31.99
N LYS A 61 -11.44 -41.14 -31.22
CA LYS A 61 -12.37 -42.27 -31.05
C LYS A 61 -13.14 -42.55 -32.35
N GLU A 62 -13.63 -41.52 -33.03
CA GLU A 62 -14.27 -41.65 -34.35
C GLU A 62 -13.33 -42.25 -35.39
N LEU A 63 -12.06 -41.84 -35.36
CA LEU A 63 -11.02 -42.34 -36.27
C LEU A 63 -10.40 -43.68 -35.85
N GLY A 64 -10.74 -44.21 -34.67
CA GLY A 64 -10.20 -45.45 -34.12
C GLY A 64 -8.69 -45.40 -33.81
N ILE A 65 -8.12 -44.22 -33.54
CA ILE A 65 -6.68 -44.00 -33.31
C ILE A 65 -6.38 -43.52 -31.89
N PRO A 66 -5.14 -43.75 -31.38
CA PRO A 66 -4.72 -43.21 -30.09
C PRO A 66 -4.64 -41.68 -30.09
N TYR A 67 -4.95 -41.07 -28.95
CA TYR A 67 -4.81 -39.64 -28.67
C TYR A 67 -3.76 -39.38 -27.60
N TYR A 68 -2.92 -38.38 -27.82
CA TYR A 68 -1.94 -37.88 -26.85
C TYR A 68 -1.89 -36.36 -26.90
N GLU A 69 -1.51 -35.72 -25.81
CA GLU A 69 -1.33 -34.27 -25.73
C GLU A 69 0.10 -33.92 -25.38
N THR A 70 0.58 -32.78 -25.88
CA THR A 70 1.92 -32.28 -25.61
C THR A 70 1.91 -30.80 -25.27
N SER A 71 2.79 -30.42 -24.35
CA SER A 71 3.21 -29.04 -24.13
C SER A 71 4.73 -29.01 -24.19
N VAL A 72 5.27 -28.18 -25.08
CA VAL A 72 6.72 -27.95 -25.14
C VAL A 72 7.16 -27.07 -23.97
N VAL A 73 6.32 -26.12 -23.56
CA VAL A 73 6.58 -25.18 -22.45
C VAL A 73 6.79 -25.94 -21.14
N ASP A 74 5.92 -26.89 -20.83
CA ASP A 74 6.00 -27.69 -19.60
C ASP A 74 6.79 -28.98 -19.78
N SER A 75 7.33 -29.21 -20.99
CA SER A 75 7.94 -30.49 -21.37
C SER A 75 7.02 -31.71 -21.11
N TYR A 76 5.70 -31.50 -21.14
CA TYR A 76 4.70 -32.53 -20.87
C TYR A 76 4.40 -33.36 -22.11
N GLY A 77 4.32 -34.68 -21.95
CA GLY A 77 3.79 -35.60 -22.94
C GLY A 77 4.67 -35.84 -24.17
N VAL A 78 5.67 -34.99 -24.44
CA VAL A 78 6.55 -35.10 -25.62
C VAL A 78 7.26 -36.45 -25.65
N ARG A 79 7.94 -36.82 -24.57
CA ARG A 79 8.66 -38.10 -24.49
C ARG A 79 7.70 -39.30 -24.57
N ASP A 80 6.56 -39.21 -23.88
CA ASP A 80 5.57 -40.28 -23.86
C ASP A 80 4.93 -40.51 -25.23
N LEU A 81 4.68 -39.43 -25.97
CA LEU A 81 4.23 -39.48 -27.36
C LEU A 81 5.22 -40.26 -28.22
N PHE A 82 6.51 -39.89 -28.24
CA PHE A 82 7.51 -40.58 -29.07
C PHE A 82 7.69 -42.05 -28.68
N HIS A 83 7.65 -42.38 -27.39
CA HIS A 83 7.66 -43.77 -26.94
C HIS A 83 6.44 -44.55 -27.44
N ASN A 84 5.24 -43.95 -27.38
CA ASN A 84 4.01 -44.60 -27.84
C ASN A 84 3.91 -44.69 -29.36
N VAL A 85 4.44 -43.72 -30.10
CA VAL A 85 4.64 -43.79 -31.56
C VAL A 85 5.56 -44.94 -31.91
N THR A 86 6.68 -45.08 -31.20
CA THR A 86 7.62 -46.20 -31.39
C THR A 86 6.95 -47.55 -31.13
N ARG A 87 6.17 -47.67 -30.04
CA ARG A 87 5.38 -48.89 -29.75
C ARG A 87 4.39 -49.19 -30.88
N ALA A 88 3.67 -48.19 -31.37
CA ALA A 88 2.71 -48.35 -32.47
C ALA A 88 3.40 -48.80 -33.76
N ALA A 89 4.53 -48.18 -34.13
CA ALA A 89 5.35 -48.54 -35.29
C ALA A 89 5.87 -49.98 -35.22
N LEU A 90 6.41 -50.39 -34.06
CA LEU A 90 6.91 -51.75 -33.86
C LEU A 90 5.78 -52.80 -33.91
N LEU A 91 4.59 -52.48 -33.41
CA LEU A 91 3.42 -53.35 -33.49
C LEU A 91 2.89 -53.50 -34.91
N ALA A 92 2.83 -52.41 -35.68
CA ALA A 92 2.49 -52.45 -37.10
C ALA A 92 3.53 -53.27 -37.88
N ARG A 93 4.82 -53.12 -37.59
CA ARG A 93 5.87 -53.94 -38.21
C ARG A 93 5.73 -55.43 -37.87
N ARG A 94 5.25 -55.76 -36.67
CA ARG A 94 5.00 -57.15 -36.25
C ARG A 94 3.90 -57.82 -37.07
N SER A 95 2.88 -57.10 -37.53
CA SER A 95 1.84 -57.71 -38.38
C SER A 95 2.35 -58.15 -39.75
N PHE A 96 3.46 -57.58 -40.24
CA PHE A 96 4.09 -57.97 -41.51
C PHE A 96 5.23 -58.99 -41.36
N LEU A 97 5.89 -59.07 -40.19
CA LEU A 97 7.07 -59.90 -39.97
C LEU A 97 6.88 -60.87 -38.79
N PHE A 98 5.87 -61.74 -38.89
CA PHE A 98 5.39 -62.64 -37.81
C PHE A 98 6.48 -63.51 -37.15
N TRP A 99 7.55 -63.85 -37.89
CA TRP A 99 8.63 -64.74 -37.44
C TRP A 99 9.70 -64.05 -36.56
N LYS A 100 9.69 -62.72 -36.42
CA LYS A 100 10.66 -62.01 -35.57
C LYS A 100 10.27 -62.06 -34.09
N SER A 101 10.88 -62.98 -33.35
CA SER A 101 10.66 -63.21 -31.90
C SER A 101 10.88 -61.96 -31.03
N ASN A 102 11.80 -61.08 -31.43
CA ASN A 102 12.15 -59.84 -30.70
C ASN A 102 10.97 -58.85 -30.55
N LEU A 103 9.94 -58.95 -31.42
CA LEU A 103 8.76 -58.07 -31.38
C LEU A 103 7.61 -58.62 -30.52
N LYS A 104 7.75 -59.82 -29.94
CA LYS A 104 6.69 -60.45 -29.13
C LYS A 104 6.43 -59.71 -27.81
N LYS A 105 7.46 -59.07 -27.23
CA LYS A 105 7.39 -58.35 -25.95
C LYS A 105 6.99 -56.88 -26.07
N VAL A 106 6.78 -56.37 -27.29
CA VAL A 106 6.39 -54.96 -27.50
C VAL A 106 4.99 -54.72 -26.92
N GLN A 107 4.90 -53.77 -26.00
CA GLN A 107 3.67 -53.34 -25.38
C GLN A 107 2.81 -52.50 -26.34
N LYS A 108 1.50 -52.51 -26.13
CA LYS A 108 0.59 -51.56 -26.80
C LYS A 108 0.88 -50.12 -26.35
N PRO A 109 0.52 -49.11 -27.17
CA PRO A 109 0.57 -47.72 -26.72
C PRO A 109 -0.15 -47.54 -25.37
N LEU A 110 0.58 -46.96 -24.41
CA LEU A 110 0.13 -46.77 -23.04
C LEU A 110 -0.82 -45.57 -22.94
N LEU A 111 -1.66 -45.55 -21.91
CA LEU A 111 -2.44 -44.36 -21.57
C LEU A 111 -1.51 -43.25 -21.11
N GLN A 112 -1.88 -42.01 -21.40
CA GLN A 112 -1.18 -40.83 -20.93
C GLN A 112 -1.88 -40.30 -19.67
N LEU A 113 -1.11 -40.08 -18.60
CA LEU A 113 -1.60 -39.42 -17.39
C LEU A 113 -1.93 -37.96 -17.72
N PRO A 114 -3.12 -37.45 -17.39
CA PRO A 114 -3.49 -36.08 -17.72
C PRO A 114 -2.62 -35.06 -16.96
N PHE A 115 -2.32 -33.95 -17.62
CA PHE A 115 -1.51 -32.89 -17.04
C PHE A 115 -2.31 -32.07 -16.02
N LEU A 116 -1.87 -32.07 -14.77
CA LEU A 116 -2.34 -31.15 -13.75
C LEU A 116 -1.54 -29.84 -13.87
N PRO A 117 -2.16 -28.72 -14.27
CA PRO A 117 -1.44 -27.45 -14.29
C PRO A 117 -0.99 -27.05 -12.88
N PRO A 118 0.15 -26.36 -12.77
CA PRO A 118 0.58 -25.80 -11.48
C PRO A 118 -0.52 -24.87 -10.92
N PRO A 119 -0.65 -24.77 -9.60
CA PRO A 119 -1.56 -23.80 -9.00
C PRO A 119 -1.12 -22.38 -9.41
N PRO A 120 -2.07 -21.46 -9.66
CA PRO A 120 -1.74 -20.08 -9.98
C PRO A 120 -0.98 -19.44 -8.80
N ALA A 121 -0.01 -18.58 -9.13
CA ALA A 121 0.71 -17.81 -8.12
C ALA A 121 -0.24 -16.80 -7.45
N LEU A 122 -0.07 -16.58 -6.15
CA LEU A 122 -0.83 -15.55 -5.45
C LEU A 122 -0.40 -14.15 -5.92
N PRO A 123 -1.34 -13.20 -6.10
CA PRO A 123 -1.01 -11.82 -6.42
C PRO A 123 -0.07 -11.20 -5.38
N ILE A 124 0.85 -10.35 -5.82
CA ILE A 124 1.74 -9.59 -4.94
C ILE A 124 1.13 -8.21 -4.73
N ILE A 125 1.03 -7.79 -3.46
CA ILE A 125 0.58 -6.44 -3.12
C ILE A 125 1.69 -5.45 -3.44
N THR A 126 1.35 -4.43 -4.23
CA THR A 126 2.24 -3.34 -4.61
C THR A 126 1.90 -2.09 -3.83
N VAL A 127 2.90 -1.43 -3.26
CA VAL A 127 2.74 -0.21 -2.46
C VAL A 127 3.37 0.96 -3.22
N PRO A 128 2.63 2.06 -3.47
CA PRO A 128 3.19 3.26 -4.06
C PRO A 128 4.38 3.84 -3.26
N SER A 129 5.30 4.51 -3.96
CA SER A 129 6.43 5.21 -3.35
C SER A 129 5.97 6.22 -2.31
N ASN A 130 6.79 6.43 -1.27
CA ASN A 130 6.51 7.44 -0.25
C ASN A 130 6.88 8.83 -0.77
N THR A 131 5.93 9.76 -0.78
CA THR A 131 6.08 11.16 -1.23
C THR A 131 6.03 12.17 -0.09
N HIS A 132 6.02 11.68 1.16
CA HIS A 132 5.78 12.49 2.36
C HIS A 132 6.81 13.62 2.57
N VAL A 133 8.07 13.40 2.18
CA VAL A 133 9.13 14.41 2.36
C VAL A 133 8.99 15.51 1.32
N GLU A 134 8.70 15.14 0.08
CA GLU A 134 8.48 16.07 -1.03
C GLU A 134 7.25 16.95 -0.74
N GLU A 135 6.15 16.36 -0.28
CA GLU A 135 4.94 17.08 0.14
C GLU A 135 5.22 18.11 1.25
N LEU A 136 6.04 17.75 2.25
CA LEU A 136 6.43 18.69 3.31
C LEU A 136 7.31 19.83 2.81
N ARG A 137 8.18 19.56 1.83
CA ARG A 137 9.03 20.58 1.21
C ARG A 137 8.17 21.57 0.43
N ASP A 138 7.26 21.07 -0.40
CA ASP A 138 6.33 21.89 -1.17
C ASP A 138 5.42 22.73 -0.26
N PHE A 139 4.92 22.12 0.82
CA PHE A 139 4.11 22.80 1.83
C PHE A 139 4.91 23.89 2.59
N PHE A 140 6.19 23.65 2.89
CA PHE A 140 7.03 24.67 3.54
C PHE A 140 7.25 25.90 2.64
N HIS A 141 7.43 25.70 1.34
CA HIS A 141 7.60 26.81 0.40
C HIS A 141 6.30 27.55 0.07
N ASN A 142 5.15 26.88 0.21
CA ASN A 142 3.83 27.46 0.00
C ASN A 142 2.93 27.22 1.22
N PRO A 143 3.23 27.85 2.38
CA PRO A 143 2.55 27.54 3.62
C PRO A 143 1.09 28.00 3.58
N ILE A 144 0.18 27.07 3.89
CA ILE A 144 -1.26 27.32 4.03
C ILE A 144 -1.61 27.28 5.52
N CYS A 145 -2.48 28.21 5.97
CA CYS A 145 -2.89 28.34 7.37
C CYS A 145 -1.72 28.46 8.35
N SER A 146 -0.71 29.27 8.01
CA SER A 146 0.38 29.59 8.95
C SER A 146 -0.19 30.17 10.24
N ASP A 147 0.23 29.67 11.39
CA ASP A 147 -0.14 30.14 12.73
C ASP A 147 1.01 30.91 13.42
N VAL A 148 2.17 30.99 12.75
CA VAL A 148 3.32 31.78 13.17
C VAL A 148 4.01 32.45 11.96
N THR A 149 4.54 33.65 12.16
CA THR A 149 5.38 34.34 11.18
C THR A 149 6.63 34.89 11.83
N PHE A 150 7.78 34.55 11.27
CA PHE A 150 9.06 35.11 11.68
C PHE A 150 9.40 36.35 10.85
N LEU A 151 9.85 37.42 11.50
CA LEU A 151 10.36 38.63 10.86
C LEU A 151 11.88 38.66 10.98
N ALA A 152 12.58 38.54 9.85
CA ALA A 152 14.04 38.56 9.77
C ALA A 152 14.48 39.64 8.80
N GLN A 153 15.14 40.71 9.26
CA GLN A 153 15.59 41.83 8.41
C GLN A 153 14.50 42.38 7.47
N GLY A 154 13.26 42.50 7.95
CA GLY A 154 12.11 42.93 7.15
C GLY A 154 11.47 41.86 6.25
N VAL A 155 12.08 40.68 6.12
CA VAL A 155 11.53 39.53 5.37
C VAL A 155 10.61 38.72 6.28
N ARG A 156 9.42 38.40 5.79
CA ARG A 156 8.43 37.58 6.48
C ARG A 156 8.58 36.12 6.08
N ILE A 157 8.60 35.25 7.07
CA ILE A 157 8.72 33.79 6.90
C ILE A 157 7.52 33.14 7.62
N PRO A 158 6.38 32.97 6.92
CA PRO A 158 5.21 32.28 7.48
C PRO A 158 5.50 30.78 7.62
N THR A 159 5.04 30.18 8.72
CA THR A 159 5.22 28.75 8.99
C THR A 159 4.20 28.26 10.02
N ASN A 160 4.26 26.98 10.38
CA ASN A 160 3.35 26.34 11.32
C ASN A 160 4.07 25.83 12.59
N LYS A 161 3.55 26.19 13.76
CA LYS A 161 4.11 25.82 15.08
C LYS A 161 4.22 24.31 15.24
N VAL A 162 3.21 23.56 14.78
CA VAL A 162 3.13 22.10 14.99
C VAL A 162 4.37 21.36 14.49
N PHE A 163 4.92 21.72 13.34
CA PHE A 163 6.14 21.09 12.81
C PHE A 163 7.38 21.47 13.61
N LEU A 164 7.49 22.74 14.01
CA LEU A 164 8.63 23.24 14.77
C LEU A 164 8.68 22.67 16.19
N VAL A 165 7.53 22.63 16.88
CA VAL A 165 7.39 22.07 18.23
C VAL A 165 7.65 20.56 18.24
N ALA A 166 7.22 19.85 17.19
CA ALA A 166 7.48 18.41 17.09
C ALA A 166 8.96 18.08 16.83
N ALA A 167 9.68 18.96 16.12
CA ALA A 167 11.06 18.72 15.69
C ALA A 167 12.12 19.33 16.63
N SER A 168 11.79 20.38 17.40
CA SER A 168 12.76 21.16 18.17
C SER A 168 12.29 21.46 19.60
N PRO A 169 13.10 21.14 20.62
CA PRO A 169 12.81 21.52 22.01
C PRO A 169 12.85 23.03 22.20
N PHE A 170 13.73 23.76 21.48
CA PHE A 170 13.80 25.21 21.55
C PHE A 170 12.47 25.86 21.12
N PHE A 171 11.90 25.42 20.00
CA PHE A 171 10.61 25.96 19.53
C PHE A 171 9.44 25.48 20.39
N LYS A 172 9.52 24.28 20.95
CA LYS A 172 8.56 23.83 21.97
C LYS A 172 8.57 24.76 23.17
N ASP A 173 9.73 25.06 23.73
CA ASP A 173 9.84 25.95 24.88
C ASP A 173 9.38 27.36 24.53
N LEU A 174 9.72 27.87 23.32
CA LEU A 174 9.33 29.20 22.84
C LEU A 174 7.81 29.35 22.67
N PHE A 175 7.12 28.36 22.10
CA PHE A 175 5.69 28.46 21.80
C PHE A 175 4.78 27.98 22.93
N MET A 176 5.31 27.22 23.89
CA MET A 176 4.57 26.79 25.08
C MET A 176 4.79 27.74 26.27
N MET A 177 5.43 28.90 26.07
CA MET A 177 5.51 29.96 27.09
C MET A 177 4.10 30.53 27.36
N ASP A 178 3.86 30.95 28.61
CA ASP A 178 2.62 31.63 28.96
C ASP A 178 2.63 33.08 28.45
N LEU A 179 1.83 33.35 27.43
CA LEU A 179 1.63 34.67 26.80
C LEU A 179 0.28 35.30 27.17
N SER A 180 -0.39 34.80 28.23
CA SER A 180 -1.75 35.24 28.63
C SER A 180 -1.87 36.74 28.93
N GLN A 181 -0.78 37.42 29.23
CA GLN A 181 -0.73 38.87 29.48
C GLN A 181 -0.90 39.74 28.21
N ASP A 182 -0.66 39.19 27.02
CA ASP A 182 -0.80 39.94 25.76
C ASP A 182 -2.26 40.06 25.30
N LEU A 183 -3.10 39.07 25.64
CA LEU A 183 -4.53 39.04 25.29
C LEU A 183 -5.38 40.00 26.15
N THR A 184 -4.94 40.31 27.37
CA THR A 184 -5.66 41.22 28.28
C THR A 184 -5.44 42.70 27.93
N ASN A 185 -4.28 43.03 27.36
CA ASN A 185 -3.91 44.40 26.96
C ASN A 185 -4.51 44.86 25.61
N GLN A 186 -5.16 43.97 24.86
CA GLN A 186 -5.88 44.30 23.61
C GLN A 186 -7.37 44.66 23.81
N LYS A 187 -7.89 44.72 25.05
CA LYS A 187 -9.24 45.22 25.33
C LYS A 187 -9.23 46.74 25.57
N ASP A 188 -10.11 47.47 24.88
CA ASP A 188 -10.27 48.92 24.93
C ASP A 188 -10.30 49.54 26.36
N PRO A 189 -9.86 50.80 26.56
CA PRO A 189 -9.76 51.45 27.88
C PRO A 189 -11.11 51.89 28.50
N SER A 190 -12.25 51.38 28.05
CA SER A 190 -13.56 51.93 28.42
C SER A 190 -14.57 50.89 28.89
N THR A 191 -14.25 50.13 29.95
CA THR A 191 -15.27 49.60 30.86
C THR A 191 -14.68 49.41 32.25
N THR A 192 -14.91 50.38 33.13
CA THR A 192 -14.84 50.20 34.58
C THR A 192 -15.96 49.28 35.02
N ARG A 193 -15.64 48.07 35.51
CA ARG A 193 -16.49 47.38 36.49
C ARG A 193 -15.64 46.65 37.54
N LEU A 194 -15.99 46.97 38.78
CA LEU A 194 -15.64 46.29 40.01
C LEU A 194 -16.03 44.81 39.92
N ASP A 195 -15.18 43.91 40.40
CA ASP A 195 -15.56 42.98 41.47
C ASP A 195 -14.31 42.25 42.01
N ASN A 196 -14.20 42.27 43.34
CA ASN A 196 -13.26 41.51 44.15
C ASN A 196 -13.80 40.09 44.34
N ASP A 197 -13.00 39.06 44.11
CA ASP A 197 -13.00 37.85 44.94
C ASP A 197 -11.66 37.09 44.80
N PRO A 198 -10.92 36.80 45.90
CA PRO A 198 -9.66 36.09 45.85
C PRO A 198 -9.84 34.63 46.29
N SER A 199 -9.70 33.66 45.38
CA SER A 199 -9.25 32.29 45.72
C SER A 199 -9.26 31.34 44.52
N VAL A 200 -8.15 31.26 43.79
CA VAL A 200 -7.67 29.99 43.20
C VAL A 200 -6.14 30.06 43.14
N GLU A 201 -5.46 29.38 44.06
CA GLU A 201 -4.04 29.07 43.91
C GLU A 201 -3.88 28.06 42.78
N ASN A 202 -3.43 28.52 41.61
CA ASN A 202 -2.93 27.64 40.56
C ASN A 202 -1.40 27.65 40.59
N GLY A 203 -0.83 26.52 41.00
CA GLY A 203 0.61 26.26 40.91
C GLY A 203 1.08 26.21 39.45
N SER A 204 1.70 27.31 39.00
CA SER A 204 2.41 27.37 37.73
C SER A 204 3.80 26.71 37.87
N SER A 205 3.95 25.50 37.35
CA SER A 205 5.28 24.92 37.08
C SER A 205 5.98 25.72 35.96
N ARG A 206 6.95 26.55 36.33
CA ARG A 206 7.90 27.19 35.39
C ARG A 206 8.72 26.10 34.69
N THR A 207 8.57 25.96 33.38
CA THR A 207 9.33 24.97 32.56
C THR A 207 10.15 25.59 31.43
N SER A 208 10.10 26.91 31.19
CA SER A 208 10.85 27.55 30.10
C SER A 208 12.23 28.05 30.55
N ASN A 209 13.29 27.64 29.86
CA ASN A 209 14.67 28.13 30.05
C ASN A 209 14.93 29.52 29.41
N LEU A 210 13.91 30.15 28.83
CA LEU A 210 14.00 31.47 28.18
C LEU A 210 13.68 32.57 29.21
N ASN A 211 14.65 33.47 29.43
CA ASN A 211 14.48 34.61 30.34
C ASN A 211 13.70 35.74 29.63
N VAL A 212 12.52 36.08 30.18
CA VAL A 212 11.71 37.21 29.73
C VAL A 212 12.09 38.44 30.55
N THR A 213 12.58 39.49 29.89
CA THR A 213 13.12 40.68 30.59
C THR A 213 12.09 41.78 30.84
N LYS A 214 11.09 41.93 29.98
CA LYS A 214 10.02 42.94 30.10
C LYS A 214 8.86 42.60 29.16
N SER A 215 7.61 42.76 29.62
CA SER A 215 6.46 43.02 28.75
C SER A 215 6.40 44.53 28.57
N GLN A 216 6.61 45.02 27.34
CA GLN A 216 6.57 46.45 27.02
C GLN A 216 5.55 46.70 25.90
N LEU A 217 4.62 47.62 26.15
CA LEU A 217 3.86 48.31 25.10
C LEU A 217 4.82 49.33 24.46
N LEU A 218 5.31 49.06 23.25
CA LEU A 218 6.08 50.04 22.47
C LEU A 218 5.12 51.15 22.03
N GLY A 219 5.22 52.32 22.69
CA GLY A 219 4.42 53.51 22.40
C GLY A 219 4.80 54.20 21.09
N GLN A 220 3.83 54.95 20.54
CA GLN A 220 3.90 55.77 19.33
C GLN A 220 5.26 56.43 19.10
N GLY A 221 5.96 55.98 18.05
CA GLY A 221 7.10 56.71 17.47
C GLY A 221 6.59 57.73 16.46
N ASP A 222 7.12 58.95 16.54
CA ASP A 222 6.76 60.10 15.71
C ASP A 222 6.78 59.79 14.21
N ALA A 223 5.72 60.27 13.53
CA ALA A 223 5.60 60.28 12.08
C ALA A 223 6.69 61.17 11.45
N ASN A 224 7.88 60.62 11.20
CA ASN A 224 8.82 61.07 10.17
C ASN A 224 10.03 60.11 10.09
N GLY A 225 9.98 59.14 9.16
CA GLY A 225 11.16 58.33 8.82
C GLY A 225 10.84 57.03 8.08
N ASN A 226 11.10 57.02 6.76
CA ASN A 226 11.27 55.88 5.85
C ASN A 226 10.84 54.47 6.32
N GLY A 227 9.62 54.06 5.94
CA GLY A 227 9.37 52.84 5.15
C GLY A 227 9.88 51.46 5.60
N THR A 228 10.34 51.26 6.84
CA THR A 228 10.65 49.92 7.36
C THR A 228 9.49 49.44 8.25
N THR A 229 8.77 48.42 7.78
CA THR A 229 7.58 47.83 8.41
C THR A 229 7.96 47.00 9.64
N ASP A 230 8.31 47.66 10.72
CA ASP A 230 8.44 47.06 12.05
C ASP A 230 7.06 47.04 12.73
N PHE A 231 6.75 45.98 13.47
CA PHE A 231 5.50 45.79 14.24
C PHE A 231 5.41 46.73 15.46
N HIS A 232 5.61 48.03 15.27
CA HIS A 232 5.53 49.04 16.33
C HIS A 232 4.08 49.16 16.82
N GLY A 233 3.85 48.94 18.12
CA GLY A 233 2.57 49.20 18.77
C GLY A 233 1.87 48.01 19.45
N PHE A 234 2.37 46.77 19.31
CA PHE A 234 1.76 45.58 19.92
C PHE A 234 2.43 45.18 21.25
N PRO A 235 1.69 44.66 22.24
CA PRO A 235 2.27 44.08 23.45
C PRO A 235 3.23 42.96 23.05
N SER A 236 4.51 43.06 23.41
CA SER A 236 5.50 42.05 23.05
C SER A 236 6.39 41.69 24.24
N HIS A 237 6.75 40.40 24.29
CA HIS A 237 7.72 39.87 25.23
C HIS A 237 9.10 39.90 24.60
N ILE A 238 10.00 40.70 25.17
CA ILE A 238 11.41 40.73 24.76
C ILE A 238 12.12 39.54 25.41
N LEU A 239 12.86 38.80 24.59
CA LEU A 239 13.61 37.61 25.00
C LEU A 239 15.11 37.91 24.98
N GLU A 240 15.82 37.52 26.05
CA GLU A 240 17.29 37.51 26.04
C GLU A 240 17.81 36.27 25.29
N HIS A 241 17.70 36.28 23.97
CA HIS A 241 18.20 35.21 23.12
C HIS A 241 19.04 35.74 21.95
N SER A 242 20.08 35.01 21.55
CA SER A 242 20.99 35.39 20.46
C SER A 242 20.30 35.48 19.09
N VAL A 243 19.20 34.73 18.91
CA VAL A 243 18.43 34.65 17.66
C VAL A 243 17.10 35.41 17.72
N VAL A 244 16.35 35.28 18.82
CA VAL A 244 14.98 35.79 18.92
C VAL A 244 14.99 37.06 19.75
N HIS A 245 14.49 38.15 19.18
CA HIS A 245 14.39 39.45 19.84
C HIS A 245 13.11 39.54 20.67
N SER A 246 11.97 39.26 20.05
CA SER A 246 10.67 39.38 20.70
C SER A 246 9.64 38.42 20.12
N ILE A 247 8.62 38.12 20.93
CA ILE A 247 7.45 37.34 20.54
C ILE A 247 6.18 38.10 20.96
N HIS A 248 5.16 38.09 20.11
CA HIS A 248 3.85 38.64 20.44
C HIS A 248 2.71 37.91 19.75
N LEU A 249 1.51 38.10 20.29
CA LEU A 249 0.27 37.59 19.75
C LEU A 249 -0.56 38.73 19.13
N ALA A 250 -1.12 38.49 17.96
CA ALA A 250 -2.06 39.41 17.33
C ALA A 250 -3.30 38.69 16.83
N ASN A 251 -4.45 39.35 16.95
CA ASN A 251 -5.72 38.93 16.35
C ASN A 251 -5.89 39.61 14.99
N GLY A 252 -6.71 39.01 14.10
CA GLY A 252 -6.91 39.33 12.68
C GLY A 252 -7.45 40.73 12.31
N SER A 253 -7.06 41.78 13.02
CA SER A 253 -7.20 43.19 12.64
C SER A 253 -5.87 43.81 12.18
N ASP A 254 -4.87 42.99 11.87
CA ASP A 254 -3.62 43.47 11.26
C ASP A 254 -3.85 43.73 9.76
N PRO A 255 -3.61 44.95 9.24
CA PRO A 255 -3.72 45.29 7.81
C PRO A 255 -2.81 44.47 6.88
N PHE A 256 -1.96 43.60 7.44
CA PHE A 256 -1.02 42.75 6.74
C PHE A 256 -1.38 41.26 6.68
N LEU A 257 -2.49 40.85 7.31
CA LEU A 257 -3.10 39.53 7.13
C LEU A 257 -4.14 39.62 6.00
N GLU A 258 -3.91 38.97 4.86
CA GLU A 258 -4.92 38.83 3.78
C GLU A 258 -6.12 37.96 4.19
N SER A 259 -6.10 37.43 5.42
CA SER A 259 -7.14 36.56 5.96
C SER A 259 -8.15 37.40 6.76
N GLU A 260 -9.41 37.43 6.33
CA GLU A 260 -10.55 38.01 7.06
C GLU A 260 -10.88 37.28 8.40
N ARG A 261 -9.98 36.44 8.92
CA ARG A 261 -10.28 35.49 10.00
C ARG A 261 -9.63 35.89 11.33
N PRO A 262 -10.38 35.92 12.44
CA PRO A 262 -9.85 36.18 13.77
C PRO A 262 -9.24 34.90 14.35
N THR A 263 -8.08 34.48 13.86
CA THR A 263 -7.28 33.44 14.52
C THR A 263 -6.08 34.07 15.20
N LEU A 264 -5.79 33.63 16.42
CA LEU A 264 -4.64 34.09 17.21
C LEU A 264 -3.34 33.73 16.48
N HIS A 265 -2.66 34.73 15.91
CA HIS A 265 -1.42 34.55 15.15
C HIS A 265 -0.22 34.94 15.99
N THR A 266 0.87 34.18 15.90
CA THR A 266 2.11 34.48 16.62
C THR A 266 3.12 35.13 15.71
N PHE A 267 3.67 36.26 16.14
CA PHE A 267 4.74 36.95 15.44
C PHE A 267 6.01 36.86 16.25
N VAL A 268 7.11 36.47 15.60
CA VAL A 268 8.43 36.34 16.23
C VAL A 268 9.42 37.22 15.48
N THR A 269 9.97 38.23 16.14
CA THR A 269 10.98 39.11 15.57
C THR A 269 12.36 38.52 15.84
N LEU A 270 13.16 38.32 14.80
CA LEU A 270 14.53 37.85 14.93
C LEU A 270 15.49 39.02 15.10
N ASN A 271 16.62 38.77 15.74
CA ASN A 271 17.67 39.78 15.86
C ASN A 271 18.25 40.14 14.47
N PRO A 272 18.73 41.38 14.26
CA PRO A 272 19.21 41.86 12.96
C PRO A 272 20.39 41.05 12.37
N ASN A 273 21.14 40.33 13.20
CA ASN A 273 22.24 39.46 12.79
C ASN A 273 21.77 38.16 12.10
N VAL A 274 20.49 37.80 12.18
CA VAL A 274 19.95 36.57 11.60
C VAL A 274 19.62 36.80 10.13
N LEU A 275 20.34 36.12 9.24
CA LEU A 275 20.09 36.15 7.80
C LEU A 275 18.82 35.34 7.45
N PRO A 276 17.85 35.92 6.71
CA PRO A 276 16.57 35.26 6.42
C PRO A 276 16.71 33.91 5.73
N LYS A 277 17.58 33.81 4.71
CA LYS A 277 17.81 32.56 3.97
C LYS A 277 18.42 31.45 4.83
N VAL A 278 19.39 31.81 5.68
CA VAL A 278 20.05 30.86 6.60
C VAL A 278 19.02 30.31 7.58
N PHE A 279 18.14 31.16 8.11
CA PHE A 279 17.06 30.75 8.98
C PHE A 279 16.02 29.87 8.28
N GLN A 280 15.66 30.20 7.03
CA GLN A 280 14.77 29.36 6.20
C GLN A 280 15.32 27.94 6.04
N HIS A 281 16.62 27.76 5.77
CA HIS A 281 17.23 26.42 5.68
C HIS A 281 17.16 25.65 7.02
N CYS A 282 17.32 26.34 8.16
CA CYS A 282 17.12 25.71 9.47
C CYS A 282 15.68 25.26 9.68
N LEU A 283 14.68 26.05 9.26
CA LEU A 283 13.28 25.69 9.36
C LEU A 283 12.91 24.56 8.39
N GLU A 284 13.35 24.63 7.13
CA GLU A 284 13.12 23.59 6.12
C GLU A 284 13.66 22.24 6.60
N PHE A 285 14.81 22.22 7.26
CA PHE A 285 15.35 21.01 7.88
C PHE A 285 14.41 20.44 8.96
N LEU A 286 13.77 21.28 9.78
CA LEU A 286 12.81 20.81 10.79
C LEU A 286 11.57 20.18 10.14
N TYR A 287 11.15 20.69 8.98
CA TYR A 287 10.04 20.16 8.17
C TYR A 287 10.40 18.87 7.45
N THR A 288 11.56 18.79 6.82
CA THR A 288 11.88 17.73 5.85
C THR A 288 12.88 16.72 6.38
N GLY A 289 13.73 17.08 7.35
CA GLY A 289 14.87 16.27 7.79
C GLY A 289 16.01 16.18 6.78
N HIS A 290 15.96 16.96 5.70
CA HIS A 290 16.92 16.93 4.59
C HIS A 290 17.66 18.25 4.46
N LEU A 291 18.88 18.18 3.93
CA LEU A 291 19.76 19.32 3.66
C LEU A 291 20.35 19.11 2.25
N GLU A 292 19.68 19.56 1.19
CA GLU A 292 19.92 19.04 -0.17
C GLU A 292 20.45 20.04 -1.21
N GLU A 293 20.92 21.21 -0.82
CA GLU A 293 21.50 22.15 -1.79
C GLU A 293 23.04 22.13 -1.81
N LYS A 294 23.61 21.94 -3.00
CA LYS A 294 25.04 22.21 -3.25
C LYS A 294 25.25 23.73 -3.23
N GLY A 295 26.24 24.18 -2.45
CA GLY A 295 26.56 25.61 -2.34
C GLY A 295 25.88 26.35 -1.19
N LEU A 296 25.26 25.62 -0.25
CA LEU A 296 24.72 26.21 0.97
C LEU A 296 25.82 26.89 1.81
N PRO A 297 25.52 28.01 2.49
CA PRO A 297 26.42 28.64 3.46
C PRO A 297 26.50 27.80 4.75
N LEU A 298 27.16 26.63 4.67
CA LEU A 298 27.20 25.64 5.75
C LEU A 298 27.73 26.20 7.07
N ALA A 299 28.69 27.13 7.03
CA ALA A 299 29.24 27.75 8.24
C ALA A 299 28.19 28.61 8.98
N ASP A 300 27.40 29.39 8.24
CA ASP A 300 26.35 30.24 8.81
C ASP A 300 25.18 29.39 9.33
N ILE A 301 24.78 28.36 8.57
CA ILE A 301 23.74 27.41 9.00
C ILE A 301 24.20 26.67 10.26
N LEU A 302 25.48 26.23 10.31
CA LEU A 302 26.05 25.57 11.48
C LEU A 302 26.03 26.48 12.73
N HIS A 303 26.38 27.76 12.57
CA HIS A 303 26.33 28.71 13.67
C HIS A 303 24.90 28.90 14.17
N LEU A 304 23.96 29.20 13.27
CA LEU A 304 22.57 29.43 13.62
C LEU A 304 21.89 28.17 14.21
N ALA A 305 22.18 26.99 13.67
CA ALA A 305 21.66 25.72 14.18
C ALA A 305 22.14 25.42 15.61
N LYS A 306 23.34 25.87 16.01
CA LYS A 306 23.80 25.76 17.40
C LYS A 306 23.01 26.68 18.33
N GLU A 307 22.80 27.93 17.91
CA GLU A 307 22.02 28.90 18.67
C GLU A 307 20.55 28.46 18.83
N LEU A 308 19.96 27.87 17.79
CA LEU A 308 18.61 27.27 17.82
C LEU A 308 18.56 25.87 18.47
N GLN A 309 19.69 25.35 18.94
CA GLN A 309 19.82 24.02 19.55
C GLN A 309 19.32 22.86 18.67
N ILE A 310 19.47 22.98 17.35
CA ILE A 310 19.12 21.93 16.36
C ILE A 310 20.31 20.95 16.26
N VAL A 311 20.51 20.15 17.31
CA VAL A 311 21.68 19.26 17.48
C VAL A 311 21.92 18.35 16.27
N VAL A 312 20.84 17.81 15.69
CA VAL A 312 20.92 16.90 14.53
C VAL A 312 21.48 17.61 13.30
N LEU A 313 21.01 18.84 13.02
CA LEU A 313 21.50 19.62 11.88
C LEU A 313 22.98 19.97 12.05
N VAL A 314 23.39 20.31 13.28
CA VAL A 314 24.80 20.54 13.64
C VAL A 314 25.66 19.30 13.37
N GLU A 315 25.17 18.12 13.75
CA GLU A 315 25.84 16.83 13.49
C GLU A 315 25.96 16.55 11.98
N MET A 316 24.87 16.71 11.23
CA MET A 316 24.87 16.47 9.79
C MET A 316 25.81 17.39 9.01
N ILE A 317 25.87 18.67 9.37
CA ILE A 317 26.78 19.64 8.75
C ILE A 317 28.22 19.32 9.11
N ARG A 318 28.52 18.95 10.36
CA ARG A 318 29.87 18.53 10.78
C ARG A 318 30.34 17.31 10.01
N ASN A 319 29.49 16.30 9.86
CA ASN A 319 29.81 15.11 9.08
C ASN A 319 30.14 15.48 7.62
N ARG A 320 29.41 16.41 7.01
CA ARG A 320 29.74 16.91 5.66
C ARG A 320 31.07 17.64 5.60
N LEU A 321 31.35 18.52 6.56
CA LEU A 321 32.60 19.28 6.63
C LEU A 321 33.82 18.37 6.87
N ASN A 322 33.62 17.24 7.53
CA ASN A 322 34.66 16.24 7.83
C ASN A 322 34.77 15.12 6.77
N GLU A 323 34.00 15.18 5.67
CA GLU A 323 33.94 14.11 4.65
C GLU A 323 33.38 12.76 5.17
N GLU A 324 32.56 12.80 6.22
CA GLU A 324 31.93 11.66 6.90
C GLU A 324 30.42 11.53 6.57
N GLU A 325 29.99 12.00 5.39
CA GLU A 325 28.57 12.06 5.01
C GLU A 325 27.87 10.70 4.99
N PHE A 326 28.63 9.59 4.87
CA PHE A 326 28.09 8.23 4.98
C PHE A 326 27.41 7.93 6.33
N MET A 327 27.67 8.72 7.38
CA MET A 327 26.99 8.60 8.68
C MET A 327 25.63 9.31 8.72
N ASN A 328 25.36 10.24 7.80
CA ASN A 328 24.12 11.04 7.80
C ASN A 328 22.82 10.26 7.63
N PRO A 329 22.75 9.10 6.94
CA PRO A 329 21.53 8.28 6.91
C PRO A 329 21.05 7.86 8.30
N GLU A 330 21.95 7.51 9.22
CA GLU A 330 21.61 7.14 10.61
C GLU A 330 21.18 8.36 11.43
N VAL A 331 21.85 9.50 11.22
CA VAL A 331 21.47 10.78 11.86
C VAL A 331 20.06 11.20 11.44
N SER A 332 19.76 11.13 10.14
CA SER A 332 18.45 11.42 9.56
C SER A 332 17.38 10.45 10.09
N PHE A 333 17.67 9.15 10.15
CA PHE A 333 16.76 8.16 10.73
C PHE A 333 16.39 8.49 12.19
N ARG A 334 17.37 8.83 13.02
CA ARG A 334 17.13 9.23 14.43
C ARG A 334 16.30 10.50 14.54
N PHE A 335 16.52 11.47 13.64
CA PHE A 335 15.72 12.70 13.58
C PHE A 335 14.27 12.42 13.24
N HIS A 336 14.01 11.69 12.14
CA HIS A 336 12.65 11.35 11.74
C HIS A 336 11.92 10.54 12.81
N LYS A 337 12.61 9.59 13.46
CA LYS A 337 12.04 8.83 14.58
C LYS A 337 11.62 9.73 15.75
N ARG A 338 12.47 10.69 16.14
CA ARG A 338 12.16 11.63 17.23
C ARG A 338 11.01 12.57 16.85
N ARG A 339 11.07 13.17 15.66
CA ARG A 339 10.04 14.09 15.16
C ARG A 339 8.70 13.38 15.05
N ASN A 340 8.65 12.18 14.48
CA ASN A 340 7.42 11.40 14.36
C ASN A 340 6.84 11.05 15.74
N SER A 341 7.69 10.75 16.73
CA SER A 341 7.23 10.58 18.12
C SER A 341 6.66 11.88 18.70
N GLY A 342 7.26 13.04 18.41
CA GLY A 342 6.75 14.34 18.80
C GLY A 342 5.39 14.64 18.18
N LEU A 343 5.22 14.37 16.88
CA LEU A 343 3.94 14.53 16.17
C LEU A 343 2.85 13.64 16.76
N LYS A 344 3.17 12.38 17.10
CA LYS A 344 2.23 11.47 17.77
C LYS A 344 1.85 11.96 19.17
N ASP A 345 2.81 12.51 19.92
CA ASP A 345 2.55 13.09 21.24
C ASP A 345 1.58 14.28 21.15
N LEU A 346 1.81 15.20 20.22
CA LEU A 346 0.92 16.34 19.94
C LEU A 346 -0.49 15.88 19.57
N LEU A 347 -0.61 14.89 18.67
CA LEU A 347 -1.89 14.31 18.29
C LEU A 347 -2.63 13.70 19.50
N SER A 348 -1.93 12.90 20.30
CA SER A 348 -2.52 12.20 21.45
C SER A 348 -3.00 13.13 22.56
N LYS A 349 -2.30 14.26 22.75
CA LYS A 349 -2.61 15.25 23.79
C LYS A 349 -3.52 16.38 23.29
N GLY A 350 -3.74 16.49 21.99
CA GLY A 350 -4.49 17.59 21.37
C GLY A 350 -3.79 18.96 21.51
N LEU A 351 -2.48 18.99 21.77
CA LEU A 351 -1.74 20.24 21.91
C LEU A 351 -1.58 20.90 20.55
N LEU A 352 -1.88 22.20 20.45
CA LEU A 352 -1.92 22.97 19.19
C LEU A 352 -3.02 22.53 18.21
N SER A 353 -3.99 21.72 18.65
CA SER A 353 -5.11 21.34 17.79
C SER A 353 -6.01 22.52 17.45
N ASP A 354 -6.37 22.64 16.18
CA ASP A 354 -7.19 23.71 15.60
C ASP A 354 -8.44 23.16 14.89
N VAL A 355 -8.68 21.86 14.97
CA VAL A 355 -9.88 21.17 14.52
C VAL A 355 -10.20 19.95 15.39
N LEU A 356 -11.49 19.68 15.59
CA LEU A 356 -12.02 18.52 16.26
C LEU A 356 -12.91 17.72 15.30
N PHE A 357 -12.63 16.43 15.11
CA PHE A 357 -13.52 15.56 14.33
C PHE A 357 -14.53 14.87 15.25
N ARG A 358 -15.81 14.93 14.90
CA ARG A 358 -16.87 14.16 15.56
C ARG A 358 -17.12 12.87 14.79
N VAL A 359 -16.80 11.74 15.41
CA VAL A 359 -16.96 10.39 14.86
C VAL A 359 -18.02 9.61 15.64
N ASP A 360 -18.32 8.38 15.24
CA ASP A 360 -19.45 7.62 15.78
C ASP A 360 -19.32 7.32 17.29
N ASP A 361 -18.08 7.09 17.77
CA ASP A 361 -17.77 6.73 19.15
C ASP A 361 -17.02 7.83 19.94
N GLY A 362 -17.06 9.08 19.47
CA GLY A 362 -16.55 10.24 20.21
C GLY A 362 -15.91 11.33 19.35
N THR A 363 -14.89 12.00 19.87
CA THR A 363 -14.20 13.10 19.18
C THR A 363 -12.69 12.88 19.11
N VAL A 364 -12.05 13.37 18.05
CA VAL A 364 -10.60 13.28 17.84
C VAL A 364 -10.02 14.65 17.44
N PRO A 365 -9.14 15.27 18.24
CA PRO A 365 -8.48 16.52 17.86
C PRO A 365 -7.43 16.28 16.76
N ALA A 366 -7.24 17.26 15.89
CA ALA A 366 -6.22 17.22 14.83
C ALA A 366 -5.73 18.64 14.49
N HIS A 367 -4.80 18.71 13.53
CA HIS A 367 -4.11 19.92 13.08
C HIS A 367 -4.35 20.14 11.59
N LYS A 368 -5.08 21.18 11.20
CA LYS A 368 -5.43 21.46 9.80
C LYS A 368 -4.18 21.49 8.93
N SER A 369 -3.10 22.16 9.37
CA SER A 369 -1.84 22.26 8.60
C SER A 369 -1.23 20.90 8.23
N LEU A 370 -1.21 19.93 9.15
CA LEU A 370 -0.70 18.58 8.88
C LEU A 370 -1.62 17.78 7.95
N LEU A 371 -2.93 18.00 8.02
CA LEU A 371 -3.89 17.32 7.14
C LEU A 371 -3.80 17.85 5.71
N MET A 372 -3.76 19.18 5.56
CA MET A 372 -3.66 19.81 4.24
C MET A 372 -2.32 19.55 3.57
N ALA A 373 -1.24 19.39 4.34
CA ALA A 373 0.07 19.04 3.79
C ALA A 373 0.11 17.67 3.09
N HIS A 374 -0.78 16.75 3.49
CA HIS A 374 -0.70 15.33 3.10
C HIS A 374 -2.01 14.77 2.53
N SER A 375 -3.00 15.62 2.29
CA SER A 375 -4.29 15.20 1.71
C SER A 375 -4.92 16.35 0.94
N ASP A 376 -5.04 16.17 -0.37
CA ASP A 376 -5.73 17.13 -1.24
C ASP A 376 -7.20 17.31 -0.85
N VAL A 377 -7.87 16.25 -0.41
CA VAL A 377 -9.25 16.29 0.10
C VAL A 377 -9.35 17.20 1.31
N MET A 378 -8.42 17.08 2.27
CA MET A 378 -8.39 17.93 3.46
C MET A 378 -7.91 19.36 3.14
N SER A 379 -6.98 19.51 2.18
CA SER A 379 -6.56 20.81 1.65
C SER A 379 -7.73 21.57 1.02
N ALA A 380 -8.57 20.89 0.24
CA ALA A 380 -9.79 21.47 -0.30
C ALA A 380 -10.85 21.77 0.78
N MET A 381 -11.00 20.89 1.78
CA MET A 381 -11.98 21.04 2.87
C MET A 381 -11.64 22.23 3.78
N PHE A 382 -10.39 22.36 4.19
CA PHE A 382 -9.94 23.41 5.12
C PHE A 382 -9.46 24.68 4.41
N GLY A 383 -9.12 24.56 3.13
CA GLY A 383 -8.79 25.68 2.25
C GLY A 383 -10.01 26.37 1.65
N GLY A 384 -9.83 27.60 1.20
CA GLY A 384 -10.88 28.37 0.51
C GLY A 384 -12.07 28.74 1.40
N ASN A 385 -13.26 28.78 0.78
CA ASN A 385 -14.50 29.33 1.36
C ASN A 385 -15.48 28.25 1.84
N PHE A 386 -15.01 27.01 2.10
CA PHE A 386 -15.85 25.94 2.62
C PHE A 386 -16.20 26.16 4.10
N LEU A 387 -17.32 25.61 4.55
CA LEU A 387 -17.81 25.75 5.93
C LEU A 387 -16.77 25.21 6.93
N GLU A 388 -16.15 24.09 6.59
CA GLU A 388 -15.15 23.36 7.35
C GLU A 388 -13.90 24.21 7.65
N SER A 389 -13.63 25.21 6.82
CA SER A 389 -12.55 26.17 7.06
C SER A 389 -12.81 27.07 8.28
N SER A 390 -14.08 27.33 8.61
CA SER A 390 -14.54 28.28 9.64
C SER A 390 -15.04 27.61 10.93
N ILE A 391 -15.43 26.34 10.87
CA ILE A 391 -15.87 25.58 12.05
C ILE A 391 -14.68 24.91 12.74
N ASN A 392 -14.80 24.77 14.06
CA ASN A 392 -13.82 24.06 14.88
C ASN A 392 -14.16 22.58 15.04
N GLU A 393 -15.38 22.16 14.69
CA GLU A 393 -15.84 20.79 14.81
C GLU A 393 -16.41 20.28 13.49
N VAL A 394 -15.78 19.24 12.92
CA VAL A 394 -16.14 18.65 11.63
C VAL A 394 -16.77 17.27 11.84
N PRO A 395 -18.03 17.06 11.41
CA PRO A 395 -18.66 15.74 11.49
C PRO A 395 -18.05 14.79 10.46
N LEU A 396 -17.68 13.59 10.91
CA LEU A 396 -17.11 12.54 10.06
C LEU A 396 -17.78 11.19 10.42
N PRO A 397 -19.05 10.97 10.01
CA PRO A 397 -19.81 9.78 10.38
C PRO A 397 -19.29 8.52 9.67
N GLY A 398 -19.62 7.34 10.20
CA GLY A 398 -19.24 6.05 9.61
C GLY A 398 -17.77 5.70 9.82
N THR A 399 -17.17 6.17 10.90
CA THR A 399 -15.81 5.79 11.30
C THR A 399 -15.69 5.82 12.81
N THR A 400 -14.76 5.03 13.34
CA THR A 400 -14.41 5.02 14.75
C THR A 400 -13.21 5.93 15.04
N ARG A 401 -13.01 6.28 16.31
CA ARG A 401 -11.82 6.98 16.81
C ARG A 401 -10.55 6.19 16.49
N ALA A 402 -10.60 4.86 16.62
CA ALA A 402 -9.44 4.00 16.35
C ALA A 402 -8.98 4.08 14.89
N CYS A 403 -9.92 4.04 13.93
CA CYS A 403 -9.61 4.16 12.51
C CYS A 403 -9.14 5.57 12.14
N LEU A 404 -9.82 6.61 12.66
CA LEU A 404 -9.42 7.99 12.40
C LEU A 404 -8.03 8.28 12.98
N GLN A 405 -7.74 7.85 14.21
CA GLN A 405 -6.44 8.06 14.82
C GLN A 405 -5.32 7.36 14.04
N ALA A 406 -5.54 6.13 13.57
CA ALA A 406 -4.60 5.43 12.70
C ALA A 406 -4.33 6.19 11.39
N LEU A 407 -5.36 6.74 10.76
CA LEU A 407 -5.23 7.56 9.55
C LEU A 407 -4.49 8.88 9.83
N LEU A 408 -4.80 9.56 10.93
CA LEU A 408 -4.11 10.80 11.32
C LEU A 408 -2.63 10.55 11.60
N GLU A 409 -2.30 9.47 12.31
CA GLU A 409 -0.91 9.07 12.52
C GLU A 409 -0.18 8.79 11.20
N TYR A 410 -0.87 8.19 10.22
CA TYR A 410 -0.31 8.01 8.87
C TYR A 410 -0.03 9.35 8.20
N LEU A 411 -1.00 10.26 8.17
CA LEU A 411 -0.80 11.60 7.59
C LEU A 411 0.36 12.34 8.25
N TYR A 412 0.59 12.14 9.55
CA TYR A 412 1.61 12.87 10.28
C TYR A 412 3.02 12.28 10.07
N THR A 413 3.11 10.97 9.83
CA THR A 413 4.39 10.26 9.89
C THR A 413 4.80 9.59 8.58
N GLY A 414 3.88 9.47 7.62
CA GLY A 414 4.05 8.70 6.37
C GLY A 414 4.10 7.18 6.57
N GLN A 415 3.91 6.70 7.81
CA GLN A 415 4.03 5.30 8.21
C GLN A 415 2.68 4.69 8.55
N LEU A 416 2.48 3.41 8.24
CA LEU A 416 1.27 2.69 8.61
C LEU A 416 1.17 2.58 10.14
N SER A 417 0.09 3.11 10.70
CA SER A 417 -0.37 2.83 12.05
C SER A 417 -1.63 1.98 11.96
N LEU A 418 -1.73 0.93 12.79
CA LEU A 418 -2.91 0.07 12.82
C LEU A 418 -3.92 0.60 13.84
N PRO A 419 -5.24 0.50 13.56
CA PRO A 419 -6.27 0.82 14.53
C PRO A 419 -6.14 -0.05 15.78
N ALA A 420 -6.42 0.53 16.95
CA ALA A 420 -6.33 -0.20 18.23
C ALA A 420 -7.27 -1.43 18.29
N ASN A 421 -8.42 -1.36 17.63
CA ASN A 421 -9.38 -2.46 17.49
C ASN A 421 -9.03 -3.44 16.34
N ARG A 422 -7.91 -3.22 15.62
CA ARG A 422 -7.46 -3.98 14.45
C ARG A 422 -8.44 -3.98 13.27
N ASP A 423 -9.34 -3.01 13.20
CA ASP A 423 -10.29 -2.86 12.09
C ASP A 423 -9.60 -2.30 10.83
N CYS A 424 -8.88 -3.17 10.14
CA CYS A 424 -8.12 -2.79 8.95
C CYS A 424 -9.04 -2.46 7.76
N ILE A 425 -10.24 -3.06 7.72
CA ILE A 425 -11.23 -2.77 6.66
C ILE A 425 -11.82 -1.37 6.86
N GLY A 426 -12.19 -1.00 8.09
CA GLY A 426 -12.64 0.36 8.40
C GLY A 426 -11.56 1.42 8.14
N LEU A 427 -10.28 1.08 8.36
CA LEU A 427 -9.17 1.95 7.95
C LEU A 427 -9.08 2.09 6.42
N ILE A 428 -9.25 1.01 5.65
CA ILE A 428 -9.26 1.07 4.18
C ILE A 428 -10.44 1.90 3.67
N GLU A 429 -11.63 1.71 4.22
CA GLU A 429 -12.82 2.51 3.89
C GLU A 429 -12.54 4.00 4.07
N LEU A 430 -12.02 4.37 5.25
CA LEU A 430 -11.72 5.75 5.57
C LEU A 430 -10.61 6.33 4.68
N ALA A 431 -9.55 5.54 4.41
CA ALA A 431 -8.45 5.95 3.55
C ALA A 431 -8.92 6.18 2.10
N ASN A 432 -9.81 5.34 1.57
CA ASN A 432 -10.41 5.55 0.25
C ASN A 432 -11.28 6.81 0.20
N ARG A 433 -12.06 7.07 1.26
CA ARG A 433 -12.89 8.29 1.36
C ARG A 433 -12.08 9.59 1.32
N ILE A 434 -10.87 9.57 1.86
CA ILE A 434 -9.95 10.73 1.91
C ILE A 434 -8.90 10.66 0.76
N CYS A 435 -9.06 9.71 -0.17
CA CYS A 435 -8.20 9.51 -1.34
C CYS A 435 -6.72 9.28 -1.02
N LEU A 436 -6.44 8.36 -0.08
CA LEU A 436 -5.08 7.98 0.34
C LEU A 436 -4.68 6.59 -0.22
N PRO A 437 -4.37 6.45 -1.52
CA PRO A 437 -4.15 5.14 -2.15
C PRO A 437 -2.95 4.38 -1.57
N ARG A 438 -1.92 5.10 -1.13
CA ARG A 438 -0.74 4.47 -0.51
C ARG A 438 -1.08 3.87 0.87
N LEU A 439 -1.92 4.52 1.68
CA LEU A 439 -2.39 3.96 2.95
C LEU A 439 -3.23 2.70 2.72
N VAL A 440 -4.11 2.71 1.71
CA VAL A 440 -4.88 1.52 1.32
C VAL A 440 -3.93 0.36 0.98
N ALA A 441 -2.97 0.58 0.09
CA ALA A 441 -2.01 -0.45 -0.32
C ALA A 441 -1.14 -0.97 0.85
N LEU A 442 -0.73 -0.09 1.77
CA LEU A 442 0.00 -0.48 2.98
C LEU A 442 -0.85 -1.38 3.89
N THR A 443 -2.12 -1.03 4.08
CA THR A 443 -3.05 -1.82 4.90
C THR A 443 -3.36 -3.17 4.24
N GLU A 444 -3.60 -3.21 2.93
CA GLU A 444 -3.76 -4.45 2.16
C GLU A 444 -2.52 -5.35 2.29
N HIS A 445 -1.33 -4.77 2.16
CA HIS A 445 -0.06 -5.49 2.30
C HIS A 445 0.10 -6.07 3.71
N HIS A 446 -0.26 -5.30 4.75
CA HIS A 446 -0.20 -5.77 6.12
C HIS A 446 -1.13 -6.98 6.36
N ILE A 447 -2.38 -6.91 5.92
CA ILE A 447 -3.35 -8.01 6.05
C ILE A 447 -2.81 -9.28 5.36
N VAL A 448 -2.36 -9.16 4.11
CA VAL A 448 -1.81 -10.30 3.35
C VAL A 448 -0.54 -10.87 3.98
N LEU A 449 0.31 -10.02 4.56
CA LEU A 449 1.51 -10.45 5.26
C LEU A 449 1.18 -11.28 6.50
N GLU A 450 0.21 -10.84 7.32
CA GLU A 450 -0.22 -11.58 8.50
C GLU A 450 -0.90 -12.91 8.14
N LEU A 451 -1.76 -12.92 7.11
CA LEU A 451 -2.38 -14.16 6.61
C LEU A 451 -1.34 -15.14 6.07
N THR A 452 -0.33 -14.64 5.34
CA THR A 452 0.78 -15.46 4.83
C THR A 452 1.59 -16.06 5.98
N ARG A 453 1.94 -15.26 6.99
CA ARG A 453 2.64 -15.74 8.20
C ARG A 453 1.84 -16.80 8.96
N ALA A 454 0.54 -16.58 9.15
CA ALA A 454 -0.35 -17.55 9.80
C ALA A 454 -0.37 -18.88 9.02
N ARG A 455 -0.46 -18.81 7.69
CA ARG A 455 -0.40 -19.98 6.81
C ARG A 455 0.94 -20.72 6.89
N GLU A 456 2.07 -20.01 6.89
CA GLU A 456 3.42 -20.60 7.04
C GLU A 456 3.56 -21.33 8.39
N ASN A 457 2.88 -20.85 9.43
CA ASN A 457 2.77 -21.49 10.73
C ASN A 457 1.71 -22.61 10.79
N ASN A 458 1.21 -23.08 9.65
CA ASN A 458 0.19 -24.12 9.51
C ASN A 458 -1.16 -23.80 10.17
N GLN A 459 -1.50 -22.51 10.31
CA GLN A 459 -2.83 -22.10 10.79
C GLN A 459 -3.86 -22.13 9.66
N ASP A 460 -5.11 -22.47 10.00
CA ASP A 460 -6.22 -22.46 9.05
C ASP A 460 -6.75 -21.03 8.87
N ILE A 461 -6.38 -20.40 7.76
CA ILE A 461 -6.78 -19.03 7.41
C ILE A 461 -8.03 -18.98 6.52
N HIS A 462 -8.62 -20.11 6.14
CA HIS A 462 -9.62 -20.14 5.06
C HIS A 462 -10.91 -19.38 5.41
N LEU A 463 -11.37 -19.52 6.65
CA LEU A 463 -12.57 -18.84 7.13
C LEU A 463 -12.36 -17.32 7.13
N GLU A 464 -11.22 -16.86 7.66
CA GLU A 464 -10.87 -15.43 7.70
C GLU A 464 -10.82 -14.84 6.29
N VAL A 465 -10.19 -15.53 5.32
CA VAL A 465 -10.13 -15.07 3.93
C VAL A 465 -11.52 -14.98 3.28
N LEU A 466 -12.44 -15.91 3.58
CA LEU A 466 -13.83 -15.83 3.11
C LEU A 466 -14.55 -14.61 3.68
N MET A 467 -14.39 -14.36 4.97
CA MET A 467 -15.01 -13.21 5.65
C MET A 467 -14.45 -11.86 5.19
N LEU A 468 -13.18 -11.82 4.76
CA LEU A 468 -12.53 -10.61 4.27
C LEU A 468 -12.92 -10.24 2.82
N LEU A 469 -13.38 -11.20 2.02
CA LEU A 469 -13.57 -10.99 0.58
C LEU A 469 -14.61 -9.91 0.26
N GLU A 470 -15.83 -10.03 0.79
CA GLU A 470 -16.91 -9.09 0.47
C GLU A 470 -16.64 -7.68 1.02
N PRO A 471 -16.16 -7.49 2.27
CA PRO A 471 -15.76 -6.18 2.75
C PRO A 471 -14.62 -5.57 1.91
N ALA A 472 -13.63 -6.38 1.51
CA ALA A 472 -12.56 -5.90 0.63
C ALA A 472 -13.09 -5.42 -0.73
N GLN A 473 -14.06 -6.13 -1.31
CA GLN A 473 -14.71 -5.72 -2.56
C GLN A 473 -15.55 -4.44 -2.37
N LEU A 474 -16.35 -4.38 -1.30
CA LEU A 474 -17.24 -3.26 -1.02
C LEU A 474 -16.48 -1.95 -0.82
N HIS A 475 -15.37 -2.01 -0.08
CA HIS A 475 -14.57 -0.82 0.25
C HIS A 475 -13.41 -0.58 -0.72
N ASN A 476 -13.46 -1.15 -1.94
CA ASN A 476 -12.47 -0.95 -3.00
C ASN A 476 -11.01 -1.32 -2.62
N ALA A 477 -10.83 -2.33 -1.77
CA ALA A 477 -9.54 -2.97 -1.51
C ALA A 477 -9.20 -3.96 -2.65
N SER A 478 -8.84 -3.40 -3.80
CA SER A 478 -8.68 -4.17 -5.06
C SER A 478 -7.59 -5.24 -5.01
N GLN A 479 -6.45 -4.99 -4.36
CA GLN A 479 -5.35 -5.96 -4.32
C GLN A 479 -5.63 -7.04 -3.28
N LEU A 480 -6.23 -6.68 -2.14
CA LEU A 480 -6.65 -7.63 -1.12
C LEU A 480 -7.77 -8.56 -1.63
N SER A 481 -8.79 -8.00 -2.29
CA SER A 481 -9.88 -8.80 -2.86
C SER A 481 -9.36 -9.76 -3.95
N ALA A 482 -8.45 -9.32 -4.82
CA ALA A 482 -7.78 -10.18 -5.80
C ALA A 482 -6.99 -11.31 -5.13
N TRP A 483 -6.27 -11.01 -4.05
CA TRP A 483 -5.54 -12.00 -3.26
C TRP A 483 -6.49 -13.02 -2.60
N CYS A 484 -7.57 -12.56 -1.97
CA CYS A 484 -8.58 -13.42 -1.35
C CYS A 484 -9.22 -14.36 -2.38
N LEU A 485 -9.63 -13.83 -3.54
CA LEU A 485 -10.17 -14.64 -4.63
C LEU A 485 -9.18 -15.72 -5.08
N SER A 486 -7.91 -15.35 -5.28
CA SER A 486 -6.86 -16.30 -5.69
C SER A 486 -6.61 -17.38 -4.65
N HIS A 487 -6.66 -17.05 -3.36
CA HIS A 487 -6.53 -18.02 -2.28
C HIS A 487 -7.71 -18.98 -2.23
N ILE A 488 -8.94 -18.47 -2.37
CA ILE A 488 -10.17 -19.25 -2.35
C ILE A 488 -10.23 -20.20 -3.55
N THR A 489 -9.91 -19.72 -4.76
CA THR A 489 -9.92 -20.54 -5.98
C THR A 489 -8.86 -21.64 -5.92
N THR A 490 -7.66 -21.32 -5.42
CA THR A 490 -6.56 -22.29 -5.31
C THR A 490 -6.85 -23.38 -4.28
N ASN A 491 -7.53 -23.03 -3.19
CA ASN A 491 -7.85 -23.95 -2.09
C ASN A 491 -9.30 -24.46 -2.13
N TYR A 492 -9.98 -24.34 -3.27
CA TYR A 492 -11.42 -24.59 -3.42
C TYR A 492 -11.87 -25.94 -2.86
N LYS A 493 -11.11 -27.01 -3.09
CA LYS A 493 -11.47 -28.36 -2.62
C LYS A 493 -11.55 -28.44 -1.09
N HIS A 494 -10.64 -27.78 -0.38
CA HIS A 494 -10.62 -27.79 1.09
C HIS A 494 -11.75 -26.92 1.62
N ILE A 495 -11.89 -25.71 1.08
CA ILE A 495 -12.93 -24.76 1.44
C ILE A 495 -14.33 -25.34 1.23
N CYS A 496 -14.62 -25.92 0.05
CA CYS A 496 -15.90 -26.54 -0.25
C CYS A 496 -16.26 -27.70 0.70
N ARG A 497 -15.27 -28.38 1.28
CA ARG A 497 -15.50 -29.48 2.23
C ARG A 497 -15.76 -29.00 3.65
N ARG A 498 -15.03 -27.97 4.10
CA ARG A 498 -15.03 -27.52 5.50
C ARG A 498 -15.88 -26.28 5.75
N TYR A 499 -15.96 -25.39 4.77
CA TYR A 499 -16.58 -24.06 4.83
C TYR A 499 -17.62 -23.87 3.72
N SER A 500 -18.38 -24.93 3.43
CA SER A 500 -19.38 -24.92 2.35
C SER A 500 -20.47 -23.87 2.57
N LYS A 501 -20.88 -23.69 3.85
CA LYS A 501 -21.96 -22.75 4.19
C LYS A 501 -21.54 -21.31 3.89
N GLU A 502 -20.35 -20.95 4.33
CA GLU A 502 -19.75 -19.63 4.14
C GLU A 502 -19.42 -19.36 2.67
N LEU A 503 -19.04 -20.39 1.92
CA LEU A 503 -18.88 -20.27 0.47
C LEU A 503 -20.22 -19.97 -0.24
N HIS A 504 -21.33 -20.52 0.25
CA HIS A 504 -22.67 -20.30 -0.29
C HIS A 504 -23.31 -18.98 0.14
N THR A 505 -22.80 -18.32 1.19
CA THR A 505 -23.25 -16.97 1.57
C THR A 505 -22.68 -15.88 0.67
N LEU A 506 -21.60 -16.16 -0.06
CA LEU A 506 -21.00 -15.21 -1.00
C LEU A 506 -21.97 -14.79 -2.11
N THR A 507 -21.76 -13.62 -2.70
CA THR A 507 -22.56 -13.16 -3.85
C THR A 507 -22.57 -14.16 -5.03
N PRO A 508 -23.67 -14.25 -5.80
CA PRO A 508 -23.76 -15.16 -6.96
C PRO A 508 -22.63 -14.95 -7.99
N GLU A 509 -22.23 -13.70 -8.22
CA GLU A 509 -21.14 -13.33 -9.12
C GLU A 509 -19.80 -13.91 -8.63
N THR A 510 -19.54 -13.79 -7.33
CA THR A 510 -18.34 -14.35 -6.69
C THR A 510 -18.36 -15.87 -6.74
N GLN A 511 -19.48 -16.51 -6.46
CA GLN A 511 -19.61 -17.97 -6.57
C GLN A 511 -19.33 -18.46 -7.99
N GLN A 512 -19.88 -17.78 -9.00
CA GLN A 512 -19.63 -18.09 -10.41
C GLN A 512 -18.15 -17.91 -10.76
N TYR A 513 -17.53 -16.82 -10.30
CA TYR A 513 -16.11 -16.56 -10.50
C TYR A 513 -15.25 -17.66 -9.88
N VAL A 514 -15.52 -18.03 -8.63
CA VAL A 514 -14.78 -19.07 -7.90
C VAL A 514 -14.94 -20.43 -8.59
N ALA A 515 -16.16 -20.79 -8.99
CA ALA A 515 -16.42 -22.05 -9.71
C ALA A 515 -15.68 -22.13 -11.05
N LYS A 516 -15.57 -21.00 -11.76
CA LYS A 516 -14.88 -20.89 -13.05
C LYS A 516 -13.36 -20.98 -12.90
N HIS A 517 -12.78 -20.32 -11.89
CA HIS A 517 -11.32 -20.18 -11.72
C HIS A 517 -10.72 -21.16 -10.70
N ARG A 518 -11.51 -22.10 -10.17
CA ARG A 518 -11.04 -23.07 -9.18
C ARG A 518 -9.87 -23.92 -9.67
N TRP A 519 -9.01 -24.28 -8.73
CA TRP A 519 -7.94 -25.27 -8.91
C TRP A 519 -8.19 -26.52 -8.04
N PRO A 520 -7.95 -27.74 -8.55
CA PRO A 520 -7.68 -28.06 -9.96
C PRO A 520 -8.85 -27.71 -10.91
N PRO A 521 -8.57 -27.39 -12.19
CA PRO A 521 -9.62 -27.05 -13.16
C PRO A 521 -10.64 -28.18 -13.41
N ILE A 522 -11.87 -27.81 -13.79
CA ILE A 522 -12.96 -28.77 -14.06
C ILE A 522 -12.56 -29.77 -15.15
N TRP A 523 -11.96 -29.29 -16.25
CA TRP A 523 -11.53 -30.15 -17.35
C TRP A 523 -10.53 -31.21 -16.85
N TYR A 524 -9.56 -30.84 -16.01
CA TYR A 524 -8.58 -31.78 -15.45
C TYR A 524 -9.25 -32.85 -14.59
N LEU A 525 -10.26 -32.50 -13.80
CA LEU A 525 -10.99 -33.47 -12.99
C LEU A 525 -11.70 -34.50 -13.88
N LYS A 526 -12.36 -34.06 -14.95
CA LYS A 526 -12.98 -34.95 -15.95
C LYS A 526 -11.94 -35.85 -16.61
N GLU A 527 -10.77 -35.31 -16.94
CA GLU A 527 -9.65 -36.04 -17.53
C GLU A 527 -9.10 -37.12 -16.62
N ARG A 528 -8.90 -36.79 -15.34
CA ARG A 528 -8.41 -37.73 -14.34
C ARG A 528 -9.41 -38.87 -14.14
N ASP A 529 -10.70 -38.56 -14.03
CA ASP A 529 -11.75 -39.56 -13.86
C ASP A 529 -11.82 -40.50 -15.09
N TYR A 530 -11.67 -39.94 -16.30
CA TYR A 530 -11.58 -40.73 -17.53
C TYR A 530 -10.34 -41.62 -17.55
N TYR A 531 -9.17 -41.09 -17.20
CA TYR A 531 -7.92 -41.84 -17.15
C TYR A 531 -8.03 -43.02 -16.18
N GLU A 532 -8.49 -42.79 -14.96
CA GLU A 532 -8.65 -43.84 -13.93
C GLU A 532 -9.63 -44.92 -14.39
N LYS A 533 -10.77 -44.53 -14.97
CA LYS A 533 -11.75 -45.49 -15.50
C LYS A 533 -11.14 -46.35 -16.61
N THR A 534 -10.48 -45.72 -17.57
CA THR A 534 -9.87 -46.41 -18.72
C THR A 534 -8.73 -47.32 -18.28
N GLN A 535 -7.93 -46.91 -17.30
CA GLN A 535 -6.87 -47.72 -16.72
C GLN A 535 -7.45 -48.99 -16.08
N ARG A 536 -8.48 -48.86 -15.23
CA ARG A 536 -9.16 -50.01 -14.60
C ARG A 536 -9.76 -50.96 -15.65
N GLU A 537 -10.32 -50.42 -16.74
CA GLU A 537 -10.86 -51.25 -17.83
C GLU A 537 -9.75 -52.02 -18.57
N ARG A 538 -8.58 -51.40 -18.81
CA ARG A 538 -7.42 -52.06 -19.42
C ARG A 538 -6.87 -53.17 -18.52
N GLU A 539 -6.70 -52.90 -17.24
CA GLU A 539 -6.23 -53.89 -16.26
C GLU A 539 -7.15 -55.12 -16.24
N ARG A 540 -8.48 -54.91 -16.15
CA ARG A 540 -9.47 -56.00 -16.24
C ARG A 540 -9.41 -56.77 -17.57
N ALA A 541 -9.16 -56.09 -18.69
CA ALA A 541 -9.05 -56.75 -19.98
C ALA A 541 -7.76 -57.60 -20.08
N GLU A 542 -6.66 -57.14 -19.51
CA GLU A 542 -5.40 -57.87 -19.43
C GLU A 542 -5.51 -59.09 -18.52
N GLU A 543 -6.15 -58.96 -17.36
CA GLU A 543 -6.46 -60.07 -16.45
C GLU A 543 -7.30 -61.15 -17.15
N LYS A 544 -8.39 -60.75 -17.84
CA LYS A 544 -9.21 -61.67 -18.64
C LYS A 544 -8.39 -62.40 -19.71
N LYS A 545 -7.52 -61.68 -20.42
CA LYS A 545 -6.65 -62.27 -21.45
C LYS A 545 -5.65 -63.25 -20.85
N ALA A 546 -5.04 -62.91 -19.70
CA ALA A 546 -4.13 -63.80 -18.99
C ALA A 546 -4.85 -65.07 -18.51
N ALA A 547 -6.08 -64.95 -18.01
CA ALA A 547 -6.92 -66.09 -17.63
C ALA A 547 -7.23 -67.00 -18.84
N LEU A 548 -7.63 -66.45 -19.98
CA LEU A 548 -7.87 -67.23 -21.21
C LEU A 548 -6.58 -67.94 -21.70
N GLN A 549 -5.42 -67.30 -21.58
CA GLN A 549 -4.14 -67.92 -21.96
C GLN A 549 -3.75 -69.07 -21.03
N LYS A 550 -4.03 -68.97 -19.72
CA LYS A 550 -3.87 -70.08 -18.77
C LYS A 550 -4.75 -71.26 -19.15
N VAL A 551 -6.03 -71.03 -19.44
CA VAL A 551 -6.98 -72.10 -19.86
C VAL A 551 -6.53 -72.76 -21.18
N LYS A 552 -6.08 -71.98 -22.17
CA LYS A 552 -5.56 -72.52 -23.44
C LYS A 552 -4.27 -73.32 -23.25
N ARG A 553 -3.40 -72.93 -22.31
CA ARG A 553 -2.22 -73.72 -21.95
C ARG A 553 -2.62 -75.05 -21.32
N VAL A 554 -3.53 -75.06 -20.35
CA VAL A 554 -4.00 -76.30 -19.70
C VAL A 554 -4.59 -77.28 -20.72
N LYS A 555 -5.46 -76.82 -21.63
CA LYS A 555 -6.04 -77.66 -22.69
C LYS A 555 -5.02 -78.21 -23.71
N LYS A 556 -3.87 -77.55 -23.88
CA LYS A 556 -2.81 -77.98 -24.81
C LYS A 556 -1.93 -79.11 -24.24
N TRP A 557 -2.07 -79.43 -22.95
CA TRP A 557 -1.38 -80.51 -22.25
C TRP A 557 -2.30 -81.71 -21.94
N CYS A 558 -3.57 -81.65 -22.39
CA CYS A 558 -4.56 -82.73 -22.21
C CYS A 558 -4.79 -83.54 -23.50
N PHE A 559 -3.82 -83.59 -24.40
CA PHE A 559 -3.78 -84.48 -25.56
C PHE A 559 -2.49 -85.29 -25.56
#